data_AF-A0A2D3WCF0-F1
#
_entry.id   AF-A0A2D3WCF0-F1
#
_cell.length_a   1.000
_cell.length_b   1.000
_cell.length_c   1.000
_cell.angle_alpha   90.00
_cell.angle_beta   90.00
_cell.angle_gamma   90.00
#
_symmetry.space_group_name_H-M   'P 1'
#
loop_
_entity.id
_entity.type
_entity.pdbx_description
1 polymer ?
#
loop_
_entity_poly.entity_id
_entity_poly.type
_entity_poly.pdbx_seq_one_letter_code
_entity_poly.pdbx_strand_id
1 'polypeptide(L)'
;DLSMMIRSKKAEYLSIFINEPLKMVEGIAMPRVGLSEASQQQVIAYLEKVGDRKKAERESLGVKLIGFMAIFTLIAYLWKVSIWKRAA
;
A
#
# COMPACT_ATOMS: atom_id res chain seq x y z
N ASP A 1 15.71 -9.22 7.94
CA ASP A 1 15.85 -8.62 6.60
C ASP A 1 14.92 -7.43 6.48
N LEU A 2 15.40 -6.32 5.89
CA LEU A 2 14.62 -5.06 5.80
C LEU A 2 13.75 -5.00 4.54
N SER A 3 14.02 -5.85 3.54
CA SER A 3 13.44 -5.74 2.20
C SER A 3 11.92 -5.84 2.19
N MET A 4 11.33 -6.57 3.13
CA MET A 4 9.87 -6.71 3.24
C MET A 4 9.24 -5.88 4.38
N MET A 5 10.04 -5.22 5.23
CA MET A 5 9.50 -4.57 6.43
C MET A 5 8.53 -3.45 6.12
N ILE A 6 8.77 -2.69 5.05
CA ILE A 6 7.87 -1.60 4.63
C ILE A 6 6.47 -2.11 4.30
N ARG A 7 6.36 -3.31 3.74
CA ARG A 7 5.08 -3.93 3.37
C ARG A 7 4.36 -4.50 4.59
N SER A 8 5.11 -5.05 5.54
CA SER A 8 4.57 -5.65 6.75
C SER A 8 4.17 -4.63 7.82
N LYS A 9 4.88 -3.52 7.93
CA LYS A 9 4.73 -2.54 9.03
C LYS A 9 4.24 -1.17 8.59
N LYS A 10 4.29 -0.86 7.28
CA LYS A 10 3.97 0.46 6.69
C LYS A 10 5.02 1.54 7.01
N ALA A 11 5.01 2.61 6.20
CA ALA A 11 5.96 3.71 6.29
C ALA A 11 5.88 4.48 7.62
N GLU A 12 4.67 4.68 8.14
CA GLU A 12 4.42 5.39 9.39
C GLU A 12 4.99 4.68 10.62
N TYR A 13 4.92 3.35 10.66
CA TYR A 13 5.58 2.60 11.72
C TYR A 13 7.10 2.77 11.64
N LEU A 14 7.66 2.65 10.43
CA LEU A 14 9.10 2.74 10.23
C LEU A 14 9.65 4.14 10.52
N SER A 15 8.88 5.20 10.26
CA SER A 15 9.32 6.58 10.53
C SER A 15 9.56 6.82 12.02
N ILE A 16 8.65 6.34 12.87
CA ILE A 16 8.79 6.46 14.32
C ILE A 16 9.81 5.42 14.84
N PHE A 17 9.81 4.21 14.30
CA PHE A 17 10.69 3.12 14.74
C PHE A 17 12.19 3.40 14.53
N ILE A 18 12.57 4.08 13.43
CA ILE A 18 13.98 4.39 13.12
C ILE A 18 14.61 5.31 14.18
N ASN A 19 13.84 6.29 14.65
CA ASN A 19 14.36 7.34 15.53
C ASN A 19 13.92 7.19 16.99
N GLU A 20 12.83 6.47 17.26
CA GLU A 20 12.27 6.29 18.59
C GLU A 20 11.82 4.83 18.83
N PRO A 21 12.69 3.83 18.62
CA PRO A 21 12.30 2.41 18.68
C PRO A 21 11.77 2.00 20.07
N LEU A 22 12.31 2.59 21.14
CA LEU A 22 11.91 2.32 22.52
C LEU A 22 10.47 2.75 22.84
N LYS A 23 9.90 3.71 22.10
CA LYS A 23 8.48 4.09 22.25
C LYS A 23 7.53 3.02 21.71
N MET A 24 8.03 2.14 20.85
CA MET A 24 7.23 1.05 20.26
C MET A 24 7.46 -0.29 20.93
N VAL A 25 8.71 -0.57 21.32
CA VAL A 25 9.10 -1.86 21.87
C VAL A 25 10.06 -1.63 23.04
N GLU A 26 9.60 -1.93 24.25
CA GLU A 26 10.44 -1.90 25.44
C GLU A 26 11.50 -3.01 25.38
N GLY A 27 12.73 -2.70 25.79
CA GLY A 27 13.84 -3.68 25.81
C GLY A 27 14.40 -4.07 24.43
N ILE A 28 14.13 -3.29 23.38
CA ILE A 28 14.66 -3.56 22.04
C ILE A 28 16.19 -3.36 21.98
N ALA A 29 16.89 -4.32 21.37
CA ALA A 29 18.35 -4.28 21.18
C ALA A 29 18.83 -3.23 20.16
N MET A 30 17.91 -2.68 19.37
CA MET A 30 18.21 -1.66 18.37
C MET A 30 18.27 -0.27 19.03
N PRO A 31 19.43 0.41 19.05
CA PRO A 31 19.52 1.76 19.55
C PRO A 31 18.89 2.76 18.58
N ARG A 32 18.60 3.98 19.07
CA ARG A 32 18.18 5.10 18.24
C ARG A 32 19.24 5.39 17.16
N VAL A 33 18.82 5.47 15.90
CA VAL A 33 19.73 5.75 14.78
C VAL A 33 20.10 7.23 14.68
N GLY A 34 19.17 8.13 15.03
CA GLY A 34 19.45 9.57 15.08
C GLY A 34 19.53 10.25 13.71
N LEU A 35 18.71 9.79 12.75
CA LEU A 35 18.67 10.39 11.41
C LEU A 35 17.99 11.75 11.43
N SER A 36 18.49 12.67 10.59
CA SER A 36 17.75 13.87 10.20
C SER A 36 16.46 13.48 9.45
N GLU A 37 15.48 14.38 9.41
CA GLU A 37 14.22 14.14 8.70
C GLU A 37 14.45 13.83 7.21
N ALA A 38 15.35 14.57 6.56
CA ALA A 38 15.70 14.36 5.16
C ALA A 38 16.32 12.97 4.93
N SER A 39 17.26 12.57 5.78
CA SER A 39 17.89 11.24 5.69
C SER A 39 16.88 10.11 5.95
N GLN A 40 15.95 10.31 6.88
CA GLN A 40 14.91 9.34 7.18
C GLN A 40 13.96 9.15 5.99
N GLN A 41 13.55 10.24 5.33
CA GLN A 41 12.72 10.18 4.13
C GLN A 41 13.43 9.41 3.00
N GLN A 42 14.73 9.63 2.80
CA GLN A 42 15.51 8.88 1.81
C GLN A 42 15.55 7.38 2.10
N VAL A 43 15.74 6.99 3.37
CA VAL A 43 15.74 5.58 3.78
C VAL A 43 14.37 4.95 3.56
N ILE A 44 13.29 5.63 3.95
CA ILE A 44 11.92 5.12 3.75
C ILE A 44 11.60 4.98 2.27
N ALA A 45 11.95 5.97 1.44
CA ALA A 45 11.75 5.92 -0.01
C ALA A 45 12.52 4.76 -0.65
N TYR A 46 13.74 4.50 -0.19
CA TYR A 46 14.52 3.34 -0.62
C TYR A 46 13.84 2.03 -0.23
N LEU A 47 13.39 1.90 1.03
CA LEU A 47 12.68 0.72 1.51
C LEU A 47 11.38 0.47 0.74
N GLU A 48 10.60 1.52 0.44
CA GLU A 48 9.40 1.44 -0.40
C GLU A 48 9.73 0.93 -1.81
N LYS A 49 10.78 1.45 -2.43
CA LYS A 49 11.21 1.05 -3.78
C LYS A 49 11.66 -0.40 -3.82
N VAL A 50 12.41 -0.87 -2.82
CA VAL A 50 12.90 -2.25 -2.75
C VAL A 50 11.78 -3.23 -2.36
N GLY A 51 10.91 -2.83 -1.44
CA GLY A 51 9.84 -3.67 -0.91
C GLY A 51 8.64 -3.86 -1.85
N ASP A 52 8.38 -2.92 -2.76
CA ASP A 52 7.37 -3.06 -3.81
C ASP A 52 7.88 -2.51 -5.15
N ARG A 53 8.82 -3.24 -5.76
CA ARG A 53 9.43 -2.89 -7.06
C ARG A 53 8.40 -2.69 -8.19
N LYS A 54 7.23 -3.33 -8.10
CA LYS A 54 6.16 -3.27 -9.11
C LYS A 54 4.95 -2.44 -8.67
N LYS A 55 5.11 -1.60 -7.63
CA LYS A 55 4.02 -0.76 -7.11
C LYS A 55 3.36 0.08 -8.20
N ALA A 56 4.17 0.77 -9.00
CA ALA A 56 3.68 1.65 -10.07
C ALA A 56 2.90 0.86 -11.16
N GLU A 57 3.43 -0.29 -11.58
CA GLU A 57 2.73 -1.17 -12.53
C GLU A 57 1.38 -1.63 -11.94
N ARG A 58 1.37 -2.07 -10.69
CA ARG A 58 0.17 -2.55 -9.98
C ARG A 58 -0.89 -1.47 -9.82
N GLU A 59 -0.50 -0.25 -9.45
CA GLU A 59 -1.43 0.88 -9.31
C GLU A 59 -2.04 1.26 -10.66
N SER A 60 -1.21 1.35 -11.71
CA SER A 60 -1.69 1.67 -13.06
C SER A 60 -2.64 0.61 -13.63
N LEU A 61 -2.33 -0.68 -13.43
CA LEU A 61 -3.17 -1.80 -13.83
C LEU A 61 -4.45 -1.86 -13.00
N GLY A 62 -4.35 -1.61 -11.69
CA GLY A 62 -5.47 -1.62 -10.75
C GLY A 62 -6.55 -0.61 -11.12
N VAL A 63 -6.17 0.63 -11.45
CA VAL A 63 -7.13 1.67 -11.86
C VAL A 63 -7.86 1.27 -13.14
N LYS A 64 -7.14 0.72 -14.13
CA LYS A 64 -7.74 0.24 -15.39
C LYS A 64 -8.74 -0.90 -15.14
N LEU A 65 -8.39 -1.85 -14.27
CA LEU A 65 -9.24 -2.98 -13.92
C LEU A 65 -10.52 -2.53 -13.19
N ILE A 66 -10.39 -1.62 -12.22
CA ILE A 66 -11.53 -1.06 -11.49
C ILE A 66 -12.50 -0.36 -12.45
N GLY A 67 -11.98 0.44 -13.39
CA GLY A 67 -12.80 1.09 -14.41
C GLY A 67 -13.55 0.10 -15.30
N PHE A 68 -12.87 -0.95 -15.77
CA PHE A 68 -13.51 -2.01 -16.55
C PHE A 68 -14.62 -2.71 -15.76
N MET A 69 -14.36 -3.10 -14.51
CA MET A 69 -15.33 -3.79 -13.66
C MET A 69 -16.54 -2.93 -13.31
N ALA A 70 -16.36 -1.62 -13.14
CA ALA A 70 -17.47 -0.69 -12.90
C ALA A 70 -18.41 -0.59 -14.11
N ILE A 71 -17.86 -0.52 -15.32
CA ILE A 71 -18.66 -0.49 -16.56
C ILE A 71 -19.37 -1.84 -16.76
N PHE A 72 -18.64 -2.93 -16.58
CA PHE A 72 -19.18 -4.27 -16.73
C PHE A 72 -20.34 -4.54 -15.76
N THR A 73 -20.20 -4.16 -14.49
CA THR A 73 -21.26 -4.31 -13.48
C THR A 73 -22.50 -3.48 -13.80
N LEU A 74 -22.31 -2.26 -14.33
CA LEU A 74 -23.43 -1.42 -14.78
C LEU A 74 -24.18 -2.06 -15.96
N ILE A 75 -23.47 -2.56 -16.97
CA ILE A 75 -24.07 -3.26 -18.11
C ILE A 75 -24.81 -4.51 -17.66
N ALA A 76 -24.19 -5.33 -16.80
CA ALA A 76 -24.80 -6.54 -16.27
C ALA A 76 -26.08 -6.24 -15.47
N TYR A 77 -26.08 -5.16 -14.70
CA TYR A 77 -27.27 -4.71 -13.96
C TYR A 77 -28.40 -4.27 -14.91
N LEU A 78 -28.08 -3.43 -15.90
CA LEU A 78 -29.07 -2.99 -16.90
C LEU A 78 -29.64 -4.17 -17.69
N TRP A 79 -28.79 -5.13 -18.07
CA TRP A 79 -29.21 -6.35 -18.74
C TRP A 79 -30.14 -7.19 -17.88
N LYS A 80 -29.80 -7.41 -16.59
CA LYS A 80 -30.68 -8.09 -15.62
C LYS A 80 -32.06 -7.44 -15.56
N VAL A 81 -32.13 -6.11 -15.43
CA VAL A 81 -33.41 -5.37 -15.37
C VAL A 81 -34.20 -5.54 -16.66
N SER A 82 -33.54 -5.51 -17.82
CA SER A 82 -34.19 -5.69 -19.12
C SER A 82 -34.84 -7.07 -19.30
N ILE A 83 -34.21 -8.14 -18.79
CA ILE A 83 -34.76 -9.50 -18.84
C ILE A 83 -36.00 -9.58 -17.96
N TRP A 84 -35.94 -9.01 -16.76
CA TRP A 84 -37.06 -9.04 -15.82
C TRP A 84 -38.26 -8.25 -16.33
N LYS A 85 -38.06 -7.14 -17.04
CA LYS A 85 -39.14 -6.40 -17.71
C LYS A 85 -39.79 -7.15 -18.88
N ARG A 86 -39.09 -8.10 -19.49
CA ARG A 86 -39.63 -8.94 -20.59
C ARG A 86 -40.34 -10.18 -20.08
N ALA A 87 -40.02 -10.63 -18.87
CA ALA A 87 -40.59 -11.82 -18.24
C ALA A 87 -41.87 -11.52 -17.42
N ALA A 88 -42.13 -10.25 -17.09
CA ALA A 88 -43.36 -9.75 -16.49
C ALA A 88 -44.32 -9.23 -17.58
#